data_AF-A0A2V6E7R3-F1
#
_entry.id   AF-A0A2V6E7R3-F1
#
_cell.length_a   1.000
_cell.length_b   1.000
_cell.length_c   1.000
_cell.angle_alpha   90.00
_cell.angle_beta   90.00
_cell.angle_gamma   90.00
#
_symmetry.space_group_name_H-M   'P 1'
#
loop_
_entity.id
_entity.type
_entity.pdbx_description
1 polymer ?
#
loop_
_entity_poly.entity_id
_entity_poly.type
_entity_poly.pdbx_seq_one_letter_code
_entity_poly.pdbx_strand_id
1 'polypeptide(L)'
;MDAELLCPACRIPLTEIRTGNGIIWRCEKCNGRAVGLQLLRRTFTPESINPLWLHAIHNEGSSARPCPSCGNAMIEVALASSSGIRVEVCRICEFVWFDSGETQTLQARTLPKPKAQVVLPQKAREAIALAKVQQLAEQACGPDFDSAPPDEWWKSMAAFLGMPVEFDAPAKERRPVVTWFLAAVIITASVHAFFHLQEAVQLFGLIPAQPLRLHGLTFVTSFFLHAGVVHLVGNMYFLLVFGDDVENFLGALRYIALIAIAAFVGDLVHIASAPNSTIPCIGASGGIAGVITFY
;
A
#
# COMPACT_ATOMS: atom_id res chain seq x y z
N MET A 1 -10.50 30.71 -31.66
CA MET A 1 -11.21 31.99 -31.42
C MET A 1 -10.68 32.48 -30.08
N ASP A 2 -9.69 33.37 -30.11
CA ASP A 2 -9.13 33.93 -28.88
C ASP A 2 -10.21 34.84 -28.28
N ALA A 3 -10.78 34.42 -27.15
CA ALA A 3 -11.77 35.23 -26.45
C ALA A 3 -11.09 36.50 -25.95
N GLU A 4 -11.48 37.67 -26.47
CA GLU A 4 -10.96 38.95 -26.01
C GLU A 4 -11.37 39.18 -24.55
N LEU A 5 -10.38 39.25 -23.66
CA LEU A 5 -10.61 39.53 -22.24
C LEU A 5 -11.02 41.00 -22.08
N LEU A 6 -12.16 41.25 -21.42
CA LEU A 6 -12.68 42.60 -21.20
C LEU A 6 -12.34 43.11 -19.80
N CYS A 7 -12.00 44.40 -19.70
CA CYS A 7 -11.80 45.07 -18.43
C CYS A 7 -13.12 45.09 -17.60
N PRO A 8 -13.11 44.64 -16.33
CA PRO A 8 -14.31 44.57 -15.51
C PRO A 8 -14.88 45.96 -15.15
N ALA A 9 -14.04 46.99 -15.15
CA ALA A 9 -14.45 48.38 -14.87
C ALA A 9 -14.82 49.16 -16.15
N CYS A 10 -14.03 49.02 -17.22
CA CYS A 10 -14.15 49.85 -18.41
C CYS A 10 -14.88 49.18 -19.58
N ARG A 11 -15.06 47.84 -19.54
CA ARG A 11 -15.64 47.01 -20.61
C ARG A 11 -14.99 47.20 -21.99
N ILE A 12 -13.69 47.52 -21.99
CA ILE A 12 -12.85 47.57 -23.20
C ILE A 12 -11.92 46.36 -23.22
N PRO A 13 -11.45 45.91 -24.39
CA PRO A 13 -10.50 44.81 -24.50
C PRO A 13 -9.19 45.14 -23.76
N LEU A 14 -8.63 44.13 -23.11
CA LEU A 14 -7.34 44.23 -22.42
C LEU A 14 -6.18 43.97 -23.38
N THR A 15 -5.14 44.78 -23.28
CA THR A 15 -3.90 44.61 -24.06
C THR A 15 -2.99 43.61 -23.37
N GLU A 16 -2.55 42.57 -24.09
CA GLU A 16 -1.59 41.58 -23.62
C GLU A 16 -0.17 42.18 -23.54
N ILE A 17 0.48 42.01 -22.38
CA ILE A 17 1.87 42.40 -22.14
C ILE A 17 2.65 41.15 -21.72
N ARG A 18 3.61 40.75 -22.56
CA ARG A 18 4.51 39.63 -22.25
C ARG A 18 5.69 40.12 -21.43
N THR A 19 5.86 39.54 -20.25
CA THR A 19 7.00 39.75 -19.37
C THR A 19 7.90 38.52 -19.38
N GLY A 20 9.15 38.64 -18.93
CA GLY A 20 10.08 37.50 -18.85
C GLY A 20 9.58 36.34 -17.97
N ASN A 21 8.60 36.59 -17.10
CA ASN A 21 8.04 35.60 -16.18
C ASN A 21 6.65 35.07 -16.62
N GLY A 22 5.99 35.69 -17.61
CA GLY A 22 4.65 35.29 -18.06
C GLY A 22 3.84 36.44 -18.68
N ILE A 23 2.54 36.23 -18.85
CA ILE A 23 1.63 37.14 -19.53
C ILE A 23 0.82 37.95 -18.50
N ILE A 24 0.71 39.26 -18.72
CA ILE A 24 -0.11 40.20 -17.94
C ILE A 24 -1.04 40.93 -18.91
N TRP A 25 -2.30 41.13 -18.53
CA TRP A 25 -3.25 41.92 -19.33
C TRP A 25 -3.48 43.29 -18.70
N ARG A 26 -3.49 44.35 -19.50
CA ARG A 26 -3.66 45.74 -19.02
C ARG A 26 -4.81 46.44 -19.71
N CYS A 27 -5.61 47.18 -18.95
CA CYS A 27 -6.60 48.11 -19.48
C CYS A 27 -5.94 49.45 -19.83
N GLU A 28 -6.11 49.95 -21.06
CA GLU A 28 -5.52 51.23 -21.50
C GLU A 28 -6.24 52.45 -20.91
N LYS A 29 -7.49 52.29 -20.46
CA LYS A 29 -8.29 53.39 -19.89
C LYS A 29 -8.09 53.58 -18.39
N CYS A 30 -8.14 52.50 -17.61
CA CYS A 30 -8.01 52.56 -16.14
C CYS A 30 -6.66 52.10 -15.60
N ASN A 31 -5.73 51.64 -16.46
CA ASN A 31 -4.45 51.05 -16.05
C ASN A 31 -4.53 49.84 -15.10
N GLY A 32 -5.72 49.25 -14.91
CA GLY A 32 -5.89 48.00 -14.17
C GLY A 32 -5.22 46.81 -14.86
N ARG A 33 -4.78 45.83 -14.08
CA ARG A 33 -4.02 44.67 -14.54
C ARG A 33 -4.67 43.36 -14.12
N ALA A 34 -4.79 42.43 -15.06
CA ALA A 34 -5.16 41.04 -14.77
C ALA A 34 -3.91 40.16 -14.83
N VAL A 35 -3.73 39.32 -13.81
CA VAL A 35 -2.57 38.42 -13.67
C VAL A 35 -3.06 37.06 -13.18
N GLY A 36 -2.54 35.97 -13.74
CA GLY A 36 -2.81 34.63 -13.20
C GLY A 36 -2.08 34.40 -11.87
N LEU A 37 -2.73 33.71 -10.93
CA LEU A 37 -2.16 33.44 -9.60
C LEU A 37 -0.80 32.71 -9.65
N GLN A 38 -0.61 31.82 -10.62
CA GLN A 38 0.67 31.11 -10.81
C GLN A 38 1.83 32.07 -11.16
N LEU A 39 1.55 33.12 -11.94
CA LEU A 39 2.54 34.14 -12.25
C LEU A 39 2.90 34.96 -11.02
N LEU A 40 1.91 35.27 -10.16
CA LEU A 40 2.14 35.95 -8.88
C LEU A 40 3.00 35.10 -7.93
N ARG A 41 2.70 33.80 -7.78
CA ARG A 41 3.49 32.87 -6.94
C ARG A 41 4.95 32.72 -7.38
N ARG A 42 5.23 32.92 -8.69
CA ARG A 42 6.60 32.91 -9.22
C ARG A 42 7.32 34.24 -9.00
N THR A 43 6.59 35.35 -9.06
CA THR A 43 7.15 36.71 -9.08
C THR A 43 7.27 37.32 -7.68
N PHE A 44 6.41 36.93 -6.74
CA PHE A 44 6.32 37.50 -5.38
C PHE A 44 6.57 36.43 -4.31
N THR A 45 6.87 36.85 -3.08
CA THR A 45 7.17 35.91 -1.99
C THR A 45 5.90 35.24 -1.44
N PRO A 46 5.98 34.01 -0.89
CA PRO A 46 4.82 33.30 -0.35
C PRO A 46 4.09 34.08 0.75
N GLU A 47 4.81 34.86 1.55
CA GLU A 47 4.28 35.67 2.66
C GLU A 47 3.33 36.77 2.16
N SER A 48 3.52 37.22 0.90
CA SER A 48 2.69 38.25 0.26
C SER A 48 1.51 37.67 -0.53
N ILE A 49 1.53 36.37 -0.88
CA ILE A 49 0.52 35.74 -1.76
C ILE A 49 -0.38 34.75 -1.01
N ASN A 50 0.13 34.05 0.01
CA ASN A 50 -0.65 33.06 0.75
C ASN A 50 -1.84 33.66 1.51
N PRO A 51 -1.72 34.81 2.21
CA PRO A 51 -2.85 35.44 2.88
C PRO A 51 -3.99 35.77 1.90
N LEU A 52 -3.63 36.26 0.70
CA LEU A 52 -4.58 36.57 -0.37
C LEU A 52 -5.42 35.36 -0.79
N TRP A 53 -4.80 34.18 -0.93
CA TRP A 53 -5.51 32.97 -1.33
C TRP A 53 -6.37 32.39 -0.20
N LEU A 54 -5.87 32.46 1.04
CA LEU A 54 -6.60 32.01 2.23
C LEU A 54 -7.88 32.84 2.43
N HIS A 55 -7.81 34.16 2.39
CA HIS A 55 -8.99 35.02 2.52
C HIS A 55 -10.00 34.80 1.37
N ALA A 56 -9.53 34.51 0.16
CA ALA A 56 -10.40 34.22 -0.99
C ALA A 56 -11.16 32.89 -0.81
N ILE A 57 -10.52 31.87 -0.24
CA ILE A 57 -11.16 30.58 0.07
C ILE A 57 -12.19 30.73 1.19
N HIS A 58 -11.86 31.49 2.24
CA HIS A 58 -12.73 31.67 3.42
C HIS A 58 -13.89 32.66 3.22
N ASN A 59 -14.02 33.27 2.03
CA ASN A 59 -15.15 34.12 1.65
C ASN A 59 -15.29 35.41 2.49
N GLU A 60 -14.16 35.95 2.97
CA GLU A 60 -14.09 37.12 3.83
C GLU A 60 -13.97 38.43 3.03
N GLY A 61 -14.90 38.69 2.11
CA GLY A 61 -14.84 39.84 1.20
C GLY A 61 -16.19 40.29 0.62
N SER A 62 -16.26 41.54 0.16
CA SER A 62 -17.48 42.20 -0.33
C SER A 62 -17.21 42.95 -1.65
N SER A 63 -17.34 42.28 -2.79
CA SER A 63 -17.47 42.88 -4.14
C SER A 63 -17.74 41.76 -5.15
N ALA A 64 -18.30 42.12 -6.31
CA ALA A 64 -18.87 41.22 -7.32
C ALA A 64 -18.64 41.75 -8.75
N ARG A 65 -17.39 42.07 -9.12
CA ARG A 65 -17.06 42.34 -10.53
C ARG A 65 -16.91 41.02 -11.31
N PRO A 66 -17.35 40.93 -12.58
CA PRO A 66 -17.20 39.71 -13.37
C PRO A 66 -15.74 39.49 -13.76
N CYS A 67 -15.27 38.26 -13.62
CA CYS A 67 -13.93 37.87 -14.02
C CYS A 67 -13.77 38.05 -15.55
N PRO A 68 -12.71 38.74 -16.02
CA PRO A 68 -12.46 38.91 -17.46
C PRO A 68 -12.35 37.61 -18.25
N SER A 69 -11.95 36.51 -17.59
CA SER A 69 -11.73 35.22 -18.22
C SER A 69 -12.96 34.32 -18.24
N CYS A 70 -13.78 34.30 -17.19
CA CYS A 70 -14.90 33.35 -17.05
C CYS A 70 -16.24 33.96 -16.68
N GLY A 71 -16.31 35.28 -16.47
CA GLY A 71 -17.54 35.99 -16.13
C GLY A 71 -18.04 35.81 -14.70
N ASN A 72 -17.49 34.88 -13.92
CA ASN A 72 -17.87 34.65 -12.52
C ASN A 72 -17.51 35.84 -11.62
N ALA A 73 -18.30 36.08 -10.58
CA ALA A 73 -18.02 37.11 -9.59
C ALA A 73 -16.66 36.87 -8.90
N MET A 74 -15.82 37.90 -8.87
CA MET A 74 -14.56 37.92 -8.13
C MET A 74 -14.80 38.38 -6.70
N ILE A 75 -13.92 37.96 -5.78
CA ILE A 75 -13.97 38.33 -4.35
C ILE A 75 -12.83 39.30 -4.06
N GLU A 76 -13.15 40.42 -3.42
CA GLU A 76 -12.16 41.38 -2.97
C GLU A 76 -11.50 40.91 -1.66
N VAL A 77 -10.17 40.79 -1.68
CA VAL A 77 -9.36 40.29 -0.56
C VAL A 77 -8.18 41.22 -0.28
N ALA A 78 -7.80 41.34 1.00
CA ALA A 78 -6.63 42.10 1.37
C ALA A 78 -5.35 41.30 1.07
N LEU A 79 -4.39 41.93 0.38
CA LEU A 79 -3.14 41.29 -0.06
C LEU A 79 -2.20 40.97 1.12
N ALA A 80 -2.14 41.88 2.09
CA ALA A 80 -1.45 41.67 3.37
C ALA A 80 -2.11 42.52 4.46
N SER A 81 -2.18 41.99 5.70
CA SER A 81 -2.86 42.61 6.85
C SER A 81 -2.39 44.04 7.19
N SER A 82 -1.18 44.43 6.77
CA SER A 82 -0.57 45.73 7.04
C SER A 82 -0.53 46.69 5.85
N SER A 83 -0.88 46.23 4.64
CA SER A 83 -0.65 47.00 3.39
C SER A 83 -1.86 47.78 2.89
N GLY A 84 -3.07 47.48 3.38
CA GLY A 84 -4.31 48.13 2.94
C GLY A 84 -4.72 47.88 1.49
N ILE A 85 -3.97 47.06 0.74
CA ILE A 85 -4.22 46.77 -0.67
C ILE A 85 -5.30 45.71 -0.80
N ARG A 86 -6.32 45.98 -1.64
CA ARG A 86 -7.51 45.14 -1.80
C ARG A 86 -7.61 44.70 -3.24
N VAL A 87 -7.35 43.43 -3.51
CA VAL A 87 -7.33 42.89 -4.87
C VAL A 87 -8.49 41.94 -5.08
N GLU A 88 -8.98 41.85 -6.32
CA GLU A 88 -10.10 40.98 -6.64
C GLU A 88 -9.60 39.64 -7.20
N VAL A 89 -10.06 38.53 -6.63
CA VAL A 89 -9.60 37.18 -6.98
C VAL A 89 -10.78 36.34 -7.48
N CYS A 90 -10.59 35.68 -8.62
CA CYS A 90 -11.49 34.67 -9.15
C CYS A 90 -11.08 33.28 -8.67
N ARG A 91 -11.99 32.56 -8.00
CA ARG A 91 -11.73 31.19 -7.51
C ARG A 91 -11.82 30.11 -8.58
N ILE A 92 -12.44 30.39 -9.72
CA ILE A 92 -12.67 29.40 -10.78
C ILE A 92 -11.47 29.33 -11.72
N CYS A 93 -10.95 30.49 -12.14
CA CYS A 93 -9.85 30.58 -13.10
C CYS A 93 -8.55 31.10 -12.49
N GLU A 94 -8.51 31.29 -11.17
CA GLU A 94 -7.35 31.79 -10.43
C GLU A 94 -6.79 33.12 -10.97
N PHE A 95 -7.65 33.93 -11.58
CA PHE A 95 -7.30 35.27 -12.03
C PHE A 95 -7.32 36.25 -10.86
N VAL A 96 -6.33 37.13 -10.81
CA VAL A 96 -6.23 38.23 -9.86
C VAL A 96 -6.25 39.56 -10.62
N TRP A 97 -7.15 40.44 -10.20
CA TRP A 97 -7.29 41.79 -10.74
C TRP A 97 -6.72 42.81 -9.76
N PHE A 98 -5.89 43.71 -10.29
CA PHE A 98 -5.30 44.84 -9.58
C PHE A 98 -5.84 46.13 -10.16
N ASP A 99 -6.32 47.02 -9.31
CA ASP A 99 -6.68 48.38 -9.69
C ASP A 99 -5.41 49.25 -9.86
N SER A 100 -5.58 50.47 -10.38
CA SER A 100 -4.46 51.34 -10.72
C SER A 100 -3.58 51.64 -9.50
N GLY A 101 -2.28 51.37 -9.62
CA GLY A 101 -1.29 51.66 -8.58
C GLY A 101 -1.02 50.54 -7.57
N GLU A 102 -1.88 49.52 -7.48
CA GLU A 102 -1.74 48.45 -6.46
C GLU A 102 -0.54 47.52 -6.69
N THR A 103 -0.13 47.36 -7.96
CA THR A 103 1.01 46.49 -8.32
C THR A 103 2.38 47.06 -7.98
N GLN A 104 2.48 48.34 -7.61
CA GLN A 104 3.78 49.01 -7.37
C GLN A 104 4.36 48.71 -5.99
N THR A 105 3.53 48.33 -5.02
CA THR A 105 3.94 48.09 -3.62
C THR A 105 4.37 46.65 -3.36
N LEU A 106 4.22 45.76 -4.34
CA LEU A 106 4.54 44.34 -4.20
C LEU A 106 6.05 44.09 -4.32
N GLN A 107 6.62 43.41 -3.31
CA GLN A 107 8.05 43.10 -3.27
C GLN A 107 8.39 41.92 -4.17
N ALA A 108 9.13 42.18 -5.25
CA ALA A 108 9.61 41.13 -6.15
C ALA A 108 10.44 40.10 -5.39
N ARG A 109 10.17 38.82 -5.63
CA ARG A 109 10.95 37.70 -5.12
C ARG A 109 12.36 37.83 -5.67
N THR A 110 13.34 38.02 -4.77
CA THR A 110 14.74 37.92 -5.15
C THR A 110 15.01 36.45 -5.46
N LEU A 111 15.21 36.12 -6.74
CA LEU A 111 15.63 34.78 -7.11
C LEU A 111 17.06 34.58 -6.57
N PRO A 112 17.33 33.50 -5.82
CA PRO A 112 18.68 33.20 -5.41
C PRO A 112 19.54 33.05 -6.68
N LYS A 113 20.63 33.82 -6.73
CA LYS A 113 21.62 33.77 -7.82
C LYS A 113 22.00 32.30 -8.04
N PRO A 114 21.98 31.77 -9.28
CA PRO A 114 22.31 30.37 -9.53
C PRO A 114 23.68 30.10 -8.89
N LYS A 115 23.70 29.23 -7.87
CA LYS A 115 24.96 28.86 -7.23
C LYS A 115 25.86 28.29 -8.33
N ALA A 116 27.07 28.82 -8.45
CA ALA A 116 28.06 28.29 -9.38
C ALA A 116 28.11 26.76 -9.20
N GLN A 117 27.84 26.02 -10.28
CA GLN A 117 27.85 24.56 -10.22
C GLN A 117 29.28 24.13 -9.89
N VAL A 118 29.49 23.69 -8.66
CA VAL A 118 30.76 23.12 -8.25
C VAL A 118 30.93 21.81 -9.01
N VAL A 119 31.83 21.82 -10.00
CA VAL A 119 32.20 20.62 -10.76
C VAL A 119 33.04 19.75 -9.82
N LEU A 120 32.36 18.86 -9.09
CA LEU A 120 33.03 17.92 -8.19
C LEU A 120 34.03 17.03 -8.96
N PRO A 121 35.22 16.77 -8.40
CA PRO A 121 36.15 15.77 -8.94
C PRO A 121 35.47 14.39 -9.06
N GLN A 122 35.88 13.60 -10.04
CA GLN A 122 35.24 12.32 -10.36
C GLN A 122 35.15 11.39 -9.15
N LYS A 123 36.23 11.24 -8.37
CA LYS A 123 36.23 10.44 -7.14
C LYS A 123 35.18 10.88 -6.11
N ALA A 124 34.94 12.19 -5.97
CA ALA A 124 33.95 12.71 -5.04
C ALA A 124 32.52 12.42 -5.54
N ARG A 125 32.29 12.46 -6.85
CA ARG A 125 31.00 12.09 -7.45
C ARG A 125 30.69 10.61 -7.29
N GLU A 126 31.69 9.76 -7.51
CA GLU A 126 31.58 8.31 -7.32
C GLU A 126 31.29 7.98 -5.86
N ALA A 127 32.00 8.60 -4.91
CA ALA A 127 31.74 8.42 -3.48
C ALA A 127 30.32 8.87 -3.08
N ILE A 128 29.86 10.02 -3.58
CA ILE A 128 28.49 10.51 -3.32
C ILE A 128 27.45 9.60 -3.97
N ALA A 129 27.69 9.10 -5.18
CA ALA A 129 26.80 8.18 -5.87
C ALA A 129 26.68 6.85 -5.10
N LEU A 130 27.81 6.29 -4.65
CA LEU A 130 27.83 5.08 -3.83
C LEU A 130 27.09 5.29 -2.50
N ALA A 131 27.35 6.40 -1.81
CA ALA A 131 26.64 6.74 -0.57
C ALA A 131 25.13 6.93 -0.81
N LYS A 132 24.73 7.48 -1.97
CA LYS A 132 23.31 7.63 -2.34
C LYS A 132 22.65 6.28 -2.63
N VAL A 133 23.36 5.37 -3.30
CA VAL A 133 22.88 4.00 -3.54
C VAL A 133 22.70 3.26 -2.22
N GLN A 134 23.65 3.38 -1.28
CA GLN A 134 23.52 2.79 0.06
C GLN A 134 22.34 3.37 0.83
N GLN A 135 22.18 4.70 0.82
CA GLN A 135 21.05 5.35 1.47
C GLN A 135 19.70 4.92 0.87
N LEU A 136 19.62 4.76 -0.45
CA LEU A 136 18.41 4.27 -1.11
C LEU A 136 18.13 2.80 -0.78
N ALA A 137 19.16 1.97 -0.65
CA ALA A 137 19.00 0.58 -0.20
C ALA A 137 18.50 0.52 1.25
N GLU A 138 19.05 1.33 2.15
CA GLU A 138 18.57 1.44 3.54
C GLU A 138 17.13 1.97 3.62
N GLN A 139 16.77 2.94 2.77
CA GLN A 139 15.40 3.47 2.70
C GLN A 139 14.40 2.51 2.05
N ALA A 140 14.87 1.64 1.15
CA ALA A 140 14.05 0.58 0.56
C ALA A 140 13.78 -0.55 1.57
N CYS A 141 14.62 -0.71 2.61
CA CYS A 141 14.30 -1.48 3.81
C CYS A 141 13.33 -0.71 4.73
N GLY A 142 12.26 -0.17 4.15
CA GLY A 142 11.17 0.47 4.89
C GLY A 142 10.29 -0.56 5.63
N PRO A 143 9.48 -0.11 6.60
CA PRO A 143 8.64 -0.97 7.44
C PRO A 143 7.39 -1.53 6.73
N ASP A 144 7.23 -1.25 5.44
CA ASP A 144 6.06 -1.66 4.67
C ASP A 144 6.30 -3.03 4.05
N PHE A 145 5.30 -3.89 4.24
CA PHE A 145 5.16 -5.23 3.69
C PHE A 145 5.70 -5.35 2.25
N ASP A 146 6.43 -6.44 2.04
CA ASP A 146 6.96 -6.99 0.79
C ASP A 146 8.28 -6.40 0.26
N SER A 147 9.26 -7.31 0.15
CA SER A 147 10.39 -7.32 -0.82
C SER A 147 11.80 -7.07 -0.28
N ALA A 148 12.19 -7.70 0.83
CA ALA A 148 13.55 -8.23 0.86
C ALA A 148 13.56 -9.49 -0.02
N PRO A 149 14.33 -9.55 -1.13
CA PRO A 149 14.47 -10.81 -1.87
C PRO A 149 15.01 -11.86 -0.90
N PRO A 150 14.43 -13.07 -0.87
CA PRO A 150 14.89 -14.10 0.04
C PRO A 150 16.37 -14.35 -0.21
N ASP A 151 17.16 -14.23 0.86
CA ASP A 151 18.58 -14.55 0.90
C ASP A 151 18.83 -16.05 0.63
N GLU A 152 17.83 -16.88 0.88
CA GLU A 152 17.87 -18.33 0.67
C GLU A 152 17.23 -18.78 -0.65
N TRP A 153 17.99 -19.54 -1.45
CA TRP A 153 17.61 -19.99 -2.80
C TRP A 153 16.33 -20.86 -2.85
N TRP A 154 16.05 -21.64 -1.81
CA TRP A 154 14.86 -22.52 -1.78
C TRP A 154 13.57 -21.72 -1.62
N LYS A 155 13.62 -20.59 -0.89
CA LYS A 155 12.51 -19.64 -0.75
C LYS A 155 12.17 -19.01 -2.09
N SER A 156 13.18 -18.68 -2.91
CA SER A 156 12.97 -18.21 -4.28
C SER A 156 12.27 -19.26 -5.15
N MET A 157 12.65 -20.53 -5.04
CA MET A 157 12.00 -21.62 -5.77
C MET A 157 10.56 -21.85 -5.32
N ALA A 158 10.31 -21.84 -4.02
CA ALA A 158 8.96 -21.98 -3.47
C ALA A 158 8.05 -20.81 -3.88
N ALA A 159 8.55 -19.57 -3.78
CA ALA A 159 7.85 -18.37 -4.22
C ALA A 159 7.57 -18.38 -5.74
N PHE A 160 8.54 -18.84 -6.55
CA PHE A 160 8.34 -19.00 -8.01
C PHE A 160 7.23 -20.00 -8.34
N LEU A 161 7.06 -21.04 -7.52
CA LEU A 161 5.98 -22.02 -7.63
C LEU A 161 4.65 -21.53 -7.03
N GLY A 162 4.60 -20.29 -6.53
CA GLY A 162 3.41 -19.71 -5.87
C GLY A 162 3.12 -20.31 -4.50
N MET A 163 4.07 -21.00 -3.89
CA MET A 163 3.93 -21.59 -2.55
C MET A 163 4.16 -20.50 -1.48
N PRO A 164 3.42 -20.53 -0.36
CA PRO A 164 3.62 -19.56 0.73
C PRO A 164 5.02 -19.66 1.34
N VAL A 165 5.69 -18.53 1.55
CA VAL A 165 7.05 -18.45 2.10
C VAL A 165 7.10 -17.38 3.19
N GLU A 166 7.76 -17.67 4.30
CA GLU A 166 7.98 -16.71 5.38
C GLU A 166 9.24 -15.86 5.12
N PHE A 167 9.02 -14.55 5.03
CA PHE A 167 10.09 -13.55 4.86
C PHE A 167 10.49 -12.91 6.19
N ASP A 168 9.54 -12.63 7.08
CA ASP A 168 9.76 -11.99 8.40
C ASP A 168 9.02 -12.73 9.51
N ALA A 169 9.47 -13.95 9.85
CA ALA A 169 8.88 -14.71 10.94
C ALA A 169 9.08 -13.99 12.29
N PRO A 170 8.05 -13.85 13.14
CA PRO A 170 8.17 -13.23 14.45
C PRO A 170 9.19 -13.99 15.31
N ALA A 171 9.83 -13.27 16.25
CA ALA A 171 10.80 -13.89 17.14
C ALA A 171 10.15 -15.06 17.92
N LYS A 172 10.70 -16.27 17.75
CA LYS A 172 10.19 -17.48 18.39
C LYS A 172 10.47 -17.42 19.90
N GLU A 173 9.44 -17.13 20.69
CA GLU A 173 9.50 -17.14 22.15
C GLU A 173 9.56 -18.57 22.71
N ARG A 174 9.03 -19.54 21.97
CA ARG A 174 8.95 -20.96 22.34
C ARG A 174 9.50 -21.85 21.24
N ARG A 175 10.08 -22.99 21.64
CA ARG A 175 10.49 -24.03 20.69
C ARG A 175 9.24 -24.80 20.23
N PRO A 176 9.00 -24.96 18.92
CA PRO A 176 7.81 -25.60 18.38
C PRO A 176 7.90 -27.14 18.44
N VAL A 177 8.03 -27.69 19.65
CA VAL A 177 8.31 -29.11 19.88
C VAL A 177 7.18 -29.99 19.36
N VAL A 178 5.92 -29.55 19.49
CA VAL A 178 4.77 -30.32 19.02
C VAL A 178 4.76 -30.40 17.50
N THR A 179 5.03 -29.31 16.80
CA THR A 179 5.06 -29.27 15.33
C THR A 179 6.09 -30.24 14.78
N TRP A 180 7.33 -30.20 15.30
CA TRP A 180 8.39 -31.13 14.89
C TRP A 180 8.07 -32.58 15.25
N PHE A 181 7.57 -32.81 16.47
CA PHE A 181 7.19 -34.15 16.92
C PHE A 181 6.07 -34.73 16.06
N LEU A 182 5.02 -33.96 15.81
CA LEU A 182 3.88 -34.38 15.01
C LEU A 182 4.30 -34.66 13.57
N ALA A 183 5.11 -33.78 12.96
CA ALA A 183 5.68 -34.01 11.63
C ALA A 183 6.49 -35.33 11.58
N ALA A 184 7.35 -35.58 12.57
CA ALA A 184 8.12 -36.82 12.65
C ALA A 184 7.23 -38.06 12.77
N VAL A 185 6.18 -38.00 13.59
CA VAL A 185 5.21 -39.10 13.73
C VAL A 185 4.45 -39.35 12.43
N ILE A 186 3.95 -38.29 11.77
CA ILE A 186 3.25 -38.41 10.48
C ILE A 186 4.15 -39.02 9.41
N ILE A 187 5.38 -38.51 9.28
CA ILE A 187 6.36 -39.03 8.32
C ILE A 187 6.64 -40.50 8.61
N THR A 188 6.92 -40.85 9.86
CA THR A 188 7.25 -42.23 10.23
C THR A 188 6.09 -43.18 9.94
N ALA A 189 4.86 -42.81 10.34
CA ALA A 189 3.66 -43.61 10.10
C ALA A 189 3.38 -43.75 8.60
N SER A 190 3.49 -42.67 7.82
CA SER A 190 3.25 -42.69 6.38
C SER A 190 4.31 -43.48 5.61
N VAL A 191 5.59 -43.33 5.96
CA VAL A 191 6.69 -44.09 5.35
C VAL A 191 6.53 -45.58 5.66
N HIS A 192 6.15 -45.94 6.88
CA HIS A 192 5.85 -47.32 7.23
C HIS A 192 4.63 -47.84 6.44
N ALA A 193 3.57 -47.05 6.33
CA ALA A 193 2.38 -47.40 5.56
C ALA A 193 2.69 -47.59 4.07
N PHE A 194 3.66 -46.87 3.48
CA PHE A 194 4.01 -47.01 2.07
C PHE A 194 4.49 -48.41 1.67
N PHE A 195 5.06 -49.19 2.58
CA PHE A 195 5.42 -50.60 2.29
C PHE A 195 4.19 -51.47 2.00
N HIS A 196 3.04 -51.15 2.59
CA HIS A 196 1.78 -51.88 2.46
C HIS A 196 0.59 -50.92 2.31
N LEU A 197 0.71 -49.97 1.38
CA LEU A 197 -0.16 -48.80 1.32
C LEU A 197 -1.65 -49.17 1.20
N GLN A 198 -1.98 -50.07 0.27
CA GLN A 198 -3.36 -50.45 0.02
C GLN A 198 -4.02 -51.07 1.26
N GLU A 199 -3.31 -51.97 1.94
CA GLU A 199 -3.78 -52.62 3.17
C GLU A 199 -3.91 -51.61 4.31
N ALA A 200 -2.90 -50.76 4.51
CA ALA A 200 -2.92 -49.73 5.54
C ALA A 200 -4.08 -48.75 5.35
N VAL A 201 -4.35 -48.30 4.13
CA VAL A 201 -5.45 -47.38 3.82
C VAL A 201 -6.81 -48.04 4.04
N GLN A 202 -6.98 -49.30 3.64
CA GLN A 202 -8.23 -50.03 3.86
C GLN A 202 -8.48 -50.32 5.36
N LEU A 203 -7.42 -50.59 6.13
CA LEU A 203 -7.52 -50.90 7.55
C LEU A 203 -7.62 -49.65 8.43
N PHE A 204 -6.96 -48.55 8.10
CA PHE A 204 -6.81 -47.40 9.00
C PHE A 204 -7.35 -46.08 8.43
N GLY A 205 -7.75 -46.04 7.16
CA GLY A 205 -8.41 -44.88 6.56
C GLY A 205 -9.87 -44.70 7.00
N LEU A 206 -10.37 -43.47 6.95
CA LEU A 206 -11.74 -43.16 7.30
C LEU A 206 -12.66 -43.48 6.13
N ILE A 207 -13.57 -44.44 6.28
CA ILE A 207 -14.53 -44.80 5.23
C ILE A 207 -15.88 -44.15 5.58
N PRO A 208 -16.40 -43.21 4.77
CA PRO A 208 -17.64 -42.51 5.08
C PRO A 208 -18.85 -43.41 5.32
N ALA A 209 -18.98 -44.50 4.54
CA ALA A 209 -20.04 -45.50 4.72
C ALA A 209 -19.96 -46.28 6.04
N GLN A 210 -18.82 -46.24 6.74
CA GLN A 210 -18.56 -46.99 7.97
C GLN A 210 -17.75 -46.14 8.97
N PRO A 211 -18.28 -45.00 9.45
CA PRO A 211 -17.49 -44.02 10.19
C PRO A 211 -17.07 -44.50 11.58
N LEU A 212 -17.80 -45.47 12.16
CA LEU A 212 -17.52 -46.06 13.47
C LEU A 212 -16.63 -47.32 13.40
N ARG A 213 -16.03 -47.60 12.24
CA ARG A 213 -15.12 -48.73 12.07
C ARG A 213 -13.95 -48.63 13.07
N LEU A 214 -13.52 -49.77 13.60
CA LEU A 214 -12.54 -49.82 14.70
C LEU A 214 -12.95 -48.97 15.90
N HIS A 215 -14.24 -48.93 16.26
CA HIS A 215 -14.77 -48.09 17.34
C HIS A 215 -14.53 -46.58 17.14
N GLY A 216 -14.41 -46.13 15.88
CA GLY A 216 -14.14 -44.72 15.54
C GLY A 216 -12.67 -44.34 15.56
N LEU A 217 -11.74 -45.29 15.78
CA LEU A 217 -10.30 -45.02 15.71
C LEU A 217 -9.87 -44.44 14.35
N THR A 218 -10.64 -44.70 13.29
CA THR A 218 -10.37 -44.20 11.94
C THR A 218 -10.42 -42.67 11.82
N PHE A 219 -11.08 -41.95 12.73
CA PHE A 219 -11.01 -40.48 12.81
C PHE A 219 -9.62 -39.97 13.22
N VAL A 220 -8.82 -40.82 13.87
CA VAL A 220 -7.47 -40.47 14.33
C VAL A 220 -6.43 -41.12 13.42
N THR A 221 -6.61 -42.38 13.05
CA THR A 221 -5.60 -43.10 12.26
C THR A 221 -5.52 -42.61 10.82
N SER A 222 -6.62 -42.12 10.23
CA SER A 222 -6.64 -41.54 8.87
C SER A 222 -5.69 -40.35 8.73
N PHE A 223 -5.53 -39.57 9.80
CA PHE A 223 -4.69 -38.37 9.86
C PHE A 223 -3.21 -38.65 9.55
N PHE A 224 -2.73 -39.84 9.92
CA PHE A 224 -1.32 -40.21 9.77
C PHE A 224 -0.99 -40.94 8.46
N LEU A 225 -2.00 -41.21 7.62
CA LEU A 225 -1.84 -41.91 6.35
C LEU A 225 -1.84 -40.92 5.19
N HIS A 226 -1.01 -41.18 4.18
CA HIS A 226 -0.96 -40.37 2.96
C HIS A 226 -1.01 -41.28 1.73
N ALA A 227 -1.64 -40.79 0.66
CA ALA A 227 -1.82 -41.55 -0.59
C ALA A 227 -0.53 -41.72 -1.41
N GLY A 228 0.54 -41.02 -1.03
CA GLY A 228 1.83 -41.07 -1.70
C GLY A 228 2.78 -39.97 -1.22
N VAL A 229 4.01 -39.98 -1.75
CA VAL A 229 5.09 -39.07 -1.34
C VAL A 229 4.73 -37.60 -1.54
N VAL A 230 4.15 -37.25 -2.70
CA VAL A 230 3.76 -35.85 -2.99
C VAL A 230 2.70 -35.35 -2.00
N HIS A 231 1.72 -36.20 -1.67
CA HIS A 231 0.68 -35.86 -0.71
C HIS A 231 1.27 -35.66 0.70
N LEU A 232 2.22 -36.49 1.12
CA LEU A 232 2.93 -36.34 2.39
C LEU A 232 3.77 -35.06 2.42
N VAL A 233 4.60 -34.84 1.40
CA VAL A 233 5.48 -33.66 1.32
C VAL A 233 4.67 -32.37 1.34
N GLY A 234 3.55 -32.31 0.62
CA GLY A 234 2.65 -31.16 0.66
C GLY A 234 2.14 -30.86 2.07
N ASN A 235 1.61 -31.87 2.78
CA ASN A 235 1.15 -31.68 4.16
C ASN A 235 2.28 -31.25 5.10
N MET A 236 3.47 -31.85 4.98
CA MET A 236 4.62 -31.48 5.81
C MET A 236 5.11 -30.07 5.51
N TYR A 237 5.07 -29.63 4.25
CA TYR A 237 5.38 -28.26 3.88
C TYR A 237 4.48 -27.28 4.64
N PHE A 238 3.16 -27.42 4.50
CA PHE A 238 2.20 -26.53 5.16
C PHE A 238 2.27 -26.62 6.69
N LEU A 239 2.42 -27.83 7.25
CA LEU A 239 2.56 -27.99 8.71
C LEU A 239 3.82 -27.32 9.25
N LEU A 240 4.95 -27.42 8.55
CA LEU A 240 6.23 -26.86 9.03
C LEU A 240 6.36 -25.36 8.76
N VAL A 241 5.69 -24.84 7.71
CA VAL A 241 5.69 -23.40 7.40
C VAL A 241 4.76 -22.64 8.34
N PHE A 242 3.60 -23.17 8.69
CA PHE A 242 2.61 -22.43 9.50
C PHE A 242 2.52 -22.91 10.95
N GLY A 243 2.88 -24.17 11.22
CA GLY A 243 2.59 -24.81 12.50
C GLY A 243 3.43 -24.30 13.66
N ASP A 244 4.67 -23.90 13.43
CA ASP A 244 5.56 -23.41 14.49
C ASP A 244 5.16 -22.04 15.00
N ASP A 245 4.75 -21.13 14.12
CA ASP A 245 4.23 -19.82 14.48
C ASP A 245 2.91 -19.91 15.25
N VAL A 246 1.99 -20.77 14.78
CA VAL A 246 0.73 -21.03 15.49
C VAL A 246 0.98 -21.70 16.85
N GLU A 247 1.93 -22.64 16.95
CA GLU A 247 2.31 -23.26 18.22
C GLU A 247 2.96 -22.25 19.17
N ASN A 248 3.80 -21.34 18.65
CA ASN A 248 4.43 -20.29 19.44
C ASN A 248 3.38 -19.36 20.07
N PHE A 249 2.35 -19.00 19.30
CA PHE A 249 1.25 -18.14 19.76
C PHE A 249 0.29 -18.85 20.73
N LEU A 250 -0.19 -20.04 20.39
CA LEU A 250 -1.21 -20.75 21.17
C LEU A 250 -0.62 -21.55 22.35
N GLY A 251 0.64 -21.96 22.24
CA GLY A 251 1.25 -22.99 23.08
C GLY A 251 0.78 -24.41 22.73
N ALA A 252 1.58 -25.39 23.16
CA ALA A 252 1.45 -26.81 22.80
C ALA A 252 0.02 -27.39 22.93
N LEU A 253 -0.63 -27.23 24.08
CA LEU A 253 -1.92 -27.90 24.34
C LEU A 253 -3.06 -27.35 23.45
N ARG A 254 -3.12 -26.02 23.29
CA ARG A 254 -4.15 -25.36 22.47
C ARG A 254 -3.91 -25.62 20.98
N TYR A 255 -2.64 -25.69 20.57
CA TYR A 255 -2.26 -26.06 19.22
C TYR A 255 -2.69 -27.50 18.87
N ILE A 256 -2.43 -28.48 19.77
CA ILE A 256 -2.92 -29.86 19.58
C ILE A 256 -4.45 -29.89 19.49
N ALA A 257 -5.14 -29.16 20.37
CA ALA A 257 -6.59 -29.09 20.35
C ALA A 257 -7.13 -28.49 19.04
N LEU A 258 -6.51 -27.42 18.52
CA LEU A 258 -6.85 -26.81 17.23
C LEU A 258 -6.76 -27.85 16.10
N ILE A 259 -5.62 -28.54 15.98
CA ILE A 259 -5.42 -29.56 14.94
C ILE A 259 -6.43 -30.70 15.07
N ALA A 260 -6.64 -31.22 16.28
CA ALA A 260 -7.54 -32.35 16.52
C ALA A 260 -9.00 -32.00 16.21
N ILE A 261 -9.46 -30.81 16.63
CA ILE A 261 -10.82 -30.34 16.36
C ILE A 261 -10.99 -30.09 14.86
N ALA A 262 -10.03 -29.42 14.21
CA ALA A 262 -10.10 -29.14 12.77
C ALA A 262 -10.12 -30.42 11.94
N ALA A 263 -9.28 -31.40 12.27
CA ALA A 263 -9.28 -32.72 11.63
C ALA A 263 -10.64 -33.43 11.82
N PHE A 264 -11.14 -33.48 13.05
CA PHE A 264 -12.41 -34.14 13.36
C PHE A 264 -13.61 -33.48 12.65
N VAL A 265 -13.67 -32.14 12.65
CA VAL A 265 -14.72 -31.39 11.94
C VAL A 265 -14.59 -31.60 10.43
N GLY A 266 -13.38 -31.60 9.88
CA GLY A 266 -13.12 -31.91 8.47
C GLY A 266 -13.64 -33.29 8.08
N ASP A 267 -13.37 -34.29 8.90
CA ASP A 267 -13.87 -35.66 8.72
C ASP A 267 -15.40 -35.72 8.75
N LEU A 268 -16.05 -35.04 9.70
CA LEU A 268 -17.51 -34.95 9.77
C LEU A 268 -18.10 -34.30 8.51
N VAL A 269 -17.50 -33.21 8.03
CA VAL A 269 -17.92 -32.53 6.80
C VAL A 269 -17.73 -33.44 5.58
N HIS A 270 -16.62 -34.17 5.51
CA HIS A 270 -16.36 -35.12 4.43
C HIS A 270 -17.40 -36.26 4.43
N ILE A 271 -17.71 -36.83 5.60
CA ILE A 271 -18.76 -37.85 5.76
C ILE A 271 -20.12 -37.31 5.34
N ALA A 272 -20.49 -36.11 5.81
CA ALA A 272 -21.77 -35.48 5.47
C ALA A 272 -21.91 -35.21 3.96
N SER A 273 -20.81 -34.92 3.27
CA SER A 273 -20.79 -34.64 1.83
C SER A 273 -21.00 -35.90 0.98
N ALA A 274 -20.54 -37.06 1.44
CA ALA A 274 -20.63 -38.33 0.70
C ALA A 274 -20.83 -39.54 1.64
N PRO A 275 -21.96 -39.65 2.34
CA PRO A 275 -22.14 -40.61 3.45
C PRO A 275 -22.11 -42.08 3.01
N ASN A 276 -22.44 -42.37 1.74
CA ASN A 276 -22.43 -43.74 1.21
C ASN A 276 -21.11 -44.11 0.50
N SER A 277 -20.10 -43.24 0.52
CA SER A 277 -18.81 -43.50 -0.13
C SER A 277 -18.05 -44.62 0.56
N THR A 278 -17.57 -45.58 -0.23
CA THR A 278 -16.67 -46.65 0.22
C THR A 278 -15.19 -46.31 -0.01
N ILE A 279 -14.90 -45.14 -0.59
CA ILE A 279 -13.53 -44.68 -0.83
C ILE A 279 -12.96 -44.14 0.47
N PRO A 280 -11.85 -44.70 1.00
CA PRO A 280 -11.24 -44.21 2.23
C PRO A 280 -10.65 -42.80 2.07
N CYS A 281 -10.89 -41.95 3.06
CA CYS A 281 -10.27 -40.65 3.23
C CYS A 281 -9.07 -40.75 4.18
N ILE A 282 -7.96 -40.13 3.80
CA ILE A 282 -6.68 -40.14 4.52
C ILE A 282 -5.97 -38.80 4.35
N GLY A 283 -5.14 -38.44 5.33
CA GLY A 283 -4.26 -37.28 5.28
C GLY A 283 -4.46 -36.33 6.45
N ALA A 284 -3.40 -35.59 6.77
CA ALA A 284 -3.41 -34.59 7.83
C ALA A 284 -4.08 -33.26 7.42
N SER A 285 -4.53 -33.15 6.16
CA SER A 285 -4.93 -31.90 5.52
C SER A 285 -6.08 -31.18 6.22
N GLY A 286 -7.03 -31.90 6.83
CA GLY A 286 -8.11 -31.28 7.60
C GLY A 286 -7.60 -30.51 8.82
N GLY A 287 -6.66 -31.09 9.56
CA GLY A 287 -6.03 -30.44 10.71
C GLY A 287 -5.10 -29.29 10.28
N ILE A 288 -4.31 -29.50 9.23
CA ILE A 288 -3.40 -28.48 8.70
C ILE A 288 -4.17 -27.29 8.11
N ALA A 289 -5.32 -27.50 7.46
CA ALA A 289 -6.19 -26.41 7.02
C ALA A 289 -6.69 -25.57 8.20
N GLY A 290 -6.94 -26.18 9.37
CA GLY A 290 -7.24 -25.46 10.60
C GLY A 290 -6.07 -24.59 11.10
N VAL A 291 -4.83 -25.08 10.96
CA VAL A 291 -3.62 -24.30 11.28
C VAL A 291 -3.49 -23.10 10.34
N ILE A 292 -3.61 -23.32 9.03
CA ILE A 292 -3.55 -22.24 8.01
C ILE A 292 -4.66 -21.21 8.23
N THR A 293 -5.87 -21.65 8.61
CA THR A 293 -7.00 -20.74 8.86
C THR A 293 -6.79 -19.89 10.12
N PHE A 294 -6.02 -20.40 11.08
CA PHE A 294 -5.71 -19.68 12.31
C PHE A 294 -4.58 -18.66 12.12
N TYR A 295 -3.57 -19.01 11.31
CA TYR A 295 -2.43 -18.16 10.95
C TYR A 295 -2.89 -16.91 10.19
#